data_AF-A0A6M5UBN6-F1
#
_entry.id   AF-A0A6M5UBN6-F1
#
_cell.length_a   1.000
_cell.length_b   1.000
_cell.length_c   1.000
_cell.angle_alpha   90.00
_cell.angle_beta   90.00
_cell.angle_gamma   90.00
#
_symmetry.space_group_name_H-M   'P 1'
#
loop_
_entity.id
_entity.type
_entity.pdbx_description
1 polymer ?
#
loop_
_entity_poly.entity_id
_entity_poly.type
_entity_poly.pdbx_seq_one_letter_code
_entity_poly.pdbx_strand_id
1 'polypeptide(L)' 'MKRWRSWRRSRNVELDVARLFARGLSNQEIAQRLFLGEATIKPHLAAATEKLGVTNRVQLAVVVTHAP' A
#
# COMPACT_ATOMS: atom_id res chain seq x y z
N MET A 1 14.17 18.13 0.33
CA MET A 1 13.06 17.66 1.19
C MET A 1 11.73 18.27 0.72
N LYS A 2 11.14 17.76 -0.38
CA LYS A 2 9.90 18.30 -1.01
C LYS A 2 8.97 17.19 -1.52
N ARG A 3 8.86 16.05 -0.82
CA ARG A 3 8.06 14.91 -1.30
C ARG A 3 6.76 14.67 -0.55
N TRP A 4 6.36 15.48 0.42
CA TRP A 4 5.23 15.16 1.31
C TRP A 4 3.85 15.67 0.85
N ARG A 5 3.77 16.68 -0.04
CA ARG A 5 2.48 17.30 -0.40
C ARG A 5 1.69 16.56 -1.51
N SER A 6 2.32 15.73 -2.35
CA SER A 6 1.60 14.97 -3.39
C SER A 6 0.92 13.68 -2.88
N TRP A 7 1.29 13.18 -1.69
CA TRP A 7 0.70 11.96 -1.09
C TRP A 7 -0.76 12.11 -0.69
N ARG A 8 -1.25 13.35 -0.59
CA ARG A 8 -2.59 13.67 -0.09
C ARG A 8 -3.72 13.35 -1.08
N ARG A 9 -3.41 13.08 -2.36
CA ARG A 9 -4.38 12.55 -3.37
C ARG A 9 -4.39 11.01 -3.47
N SER A 10 -3.54 10.30 -2.74
CA SER A 10 -3.21 8.87 -3.00
C SER A 10 -4.07 7.84 -2.26
N ARG A 11 -5.24 8.21 -1.71
CA ARG A 11 -6.05 7.25 -0.92
C ARG A 11 -6.37 5.97 -1.70
N ASN A 12 -6.59 6.07 -3.00
CA ASN A 12 -6.87 4.90 -3.84
C ASN A 12 -5.63 4.01 -3.99
N VAL A 13 -4.49 4.58 -4.37
CA VAL A 13 -3.27 3.78 -4.63
C VAL A 13 -2.80 3.01 -3.39
N GLU A 14 -2.83 3.61 -2.21
CA GLU A 14 -2.38 2.93 -0.99
C GLU A 14 -3.31 1.78 -0.59
N LEU A 15 -4.64 1.96 -0.73
CA LEU A 15 -5.60 0.90 -0.49
C LEU A 15 -5.50 -0.20 -1.56
N ASP A 16 -5.30 0.16 -2.82
CA ASP A 16 -5.14 -0.81 -3.92
C ASP A 16 -3.86 -1.63 -3.74
N VAL A 17 -2.75 -0.98 -3.38
CA VAL A 17 -1.50 -1.63 -3.00
C VAL A 17 -1.71 -2.57 -1.81
N ALA A 18 -2.39 -2.13 -0.76
CA ALA A 18 -2.64 -2.94 0.44
C ALA A 18 -3.54 -4.14 0.15
N ARG A 19 -4.56 -3.99 -0.71
CA ARG A 19 -5.44 -5.08 -1.16
C ARG A 19 -4.69 -6.12 -1.99
N LEU A 20 -3.86 -5.69 -2.92
CA LEU A 20 -3.04 -6.60 -3.72
C LEU A 20 -1.99 -7.31 -2.86
N PHE A 21 -1.39 -6.60 -1.91
CA PHE A 21 -0.49 -7.19 -0.92
C PHE A 21 -1.20 -8.24 -0.05
N ALA A 22 -2.41 -7.95 0.44
CA ALA A 22 -3.22 -8.89 1.22
C ALA A 22 -3.58 -10.16 0.45
N ARG A 23 -3.64 -10.09 -0.89
CA ARG A 23 -3.81 -11.25 -1.79
C ARG A 23 -2.53 -12.05 -2.01
N GLY A 24 -1.43 -11.70 -1.35
CA GLY A 24 -0.16 -12.42 -1.41
C GLY A 24 0.77 -12.00 -2.56
N LEU A 25 0.47 -10.91 -3.26
CA LEU A 25 1.33 -10.46 -4.36
C LEU A 25 2.62 -9.81 -3.83
N SER A 26 3.72 -10.07 -4.52
CA SER A 26 5.00 -9.39 -4.32
C SER A 26 4.95 -7.92 -4.75
N ASN A 27 5.89 -7.09 -4.28
CA ASN A 27 5.94 -5.69 -4.69
C ASN A 27 6.08 -5.53 -6.22
N GLN A 28 6.80 -6.45 -6.87
CA GLN A 28 6.98 -6.45 -8.33
C GLN A 28 5.66 -6.72 -9.06
N GLU A 29 4.89 -7.70 -8.61
CA GLU A 29 3.59 -8.03 -9.21
C GLU A 29 2.54 -6.93 -8.99
N ILE A 30 2.60 -6.26 -7.83
CA ILE A 30 1.77 -5.08 -7.52
C ILE A 30 2.16 -3.93 -8.45
N ALA A 31 3.46 -3.66 -8.59
CA ALA A 31 3.99 -2.62 -9.45
C ALA A 31 3.54 -2.80 -10.90
N GLN A 32 3.62 -4.02 -11.43
CA GLN A 32 3.16 -4.36 -12.77
C GLN A 32 1.65 -4.12 -12.94
N ARG A 33 0.82 -4.56 -11.97
CA ARG A 33 -0.63 -4.39 -12.04
C ARG A 33 -1.10 -2.94 -11.95
N LEU A 34 -0.37 -2.12 -11.21
CA LEU A 34 -0.69 -0.70 -11.04
C LEU A 34 0.04 0.21 -12.03
N PHE A 35 0.84 -0.34 -12.95
CA PHE A 35 1.67 0.40 -13.89
C PHE A 35 2.62 1.40 -13.17
N LEU A 36 3.23 0.96 -12.08
CA LEU A 36 4.16 1.73 -11.24
C LEU A 36 5.54 1.04 -11.17
N GLY A 37 6.53 1.75 -10.65
CA GLY A 37 7.82 1.15 -10.28
C GLY A 37 7.77 0.46 -8.92
N GLU A 38 8.54 -0.61 -8.72
CA GLU A 38 8.58 -1.34 -7.44
C GLU A 38 8.99 -0.45 -6.26
N ALA A 39 9.92 0.48 -6.49
CA ALA A 39 10.36 1.47 -5.49
C ALA A 39 9.22 2.39 -5.01
N THR A 40 8.14 2.51 -5.79
CA THR A 40 6.93 3.26 -5.44
C THR A 40 6.00 2.46 -4.53
N ILE A 41 6.05 1.13 -4.57
CA ILE A 41 5.16 0.26 -3.78
C ILE A 41 5.50 0.28 -2.29
N LYS A 42 6.78 0.16 -1.94
CA LYS A 42 7.23 0.14 -0.54
C LYS A 42 6.72 1.34 0.29
N PRO A 43 6.83 2.59 -0.18
CA PRO A 43 6.32 3.72 0.58
C PRO A 43 4.79 3.82 0.56
N HIS A 44 4.08 3.31 -0.45
CA HIS A 44 2.62 3.17 -0.38
C HIS A 44 2.17 2.16 0.67
N LEU A 45 2.87 1.03 0.83
CA LEU A 45 2.59 0.08 1.92
C LEU A 45 2.84 0.70 3.29
N ALA A 46 3.92 1.48 3.44
CA ALA A 46 4.20 2.19 4.68
C ALA A 46 3.10 3.21 5.02
N ALA A 47 2.67 4.00 4.04
CA ALA A 47 1.57 4.96 4.20
C ALA A 47 0.23 4.27 4.51
N ALA A 48 -0.08 3.14 3.86
CA ALA A 48 -1.27 2.35 4.15
C ALA A 48 -1.26 1.81 5.59
N THR A 49 -0.10 1.33 6.05
CA THR A 49 0.13 0.84 7.40
C THR A 49 -0.13 1.94 8.44
N GLU A 50 0.44 3.13 8.22
CA GLU A 50 0.22 4.32 9.06
C GLU A 50 -1.25 4.74 9.08
N LYS A 51 -1.90 4.84 7.91
CA LYS A 51 -3.30 5.26 7.80
C LYS A 51 -4.30 4.31 8.43
N LEU A 52 -4.01 3.01 8.39
CA LEU A 52 -4.86 1.98 8.99
C LEU A 52 -4.49 1.71 10.46
N GLY A 53 -3.51 2.42 11.02
CA GLY A 53 -3.13 2.30 12.43
C GLY A 53 -2.55 0.93 12.80
N VAL A 54 -2.01 0.21 11.82
CA VAL A 54 -1.38 -1.10 12.04
C VAL A 54 0.14 -0.95 12.13
N THR A 55 0.80 -1.91 12.79
CA THR A 55 2.23 -1.79 13.09
C THR A 55 3.13 -2.56 12.13
N ASN A 56 2.56 -3.50 11.37
CA ASN A 56 3.31 -4.30 10.42
C ASN A 56 2.44 -4.76 9.24
N ARG A 57 3.11 -5.31 8.23
CA ARG A 57 2.47 -5.74 6.98
C ARG A 57 1.56 -6.95 7.16
N VAL A 58 1.81 -7.82 8.13
CA VAL A 58 0.91 -8.94 8.42
C VAL A 58 -0.41 -8.41 8.96
N GLN A 59 -0.38 -7.50 9.93
CA GLN A 59 -1.57 -6.81 10.43
C GLN A 59 -2.29 -6.03 9.32
N LEU A 60 -1.55 -5.37 8.42
CA LEU A 60 -2.13 -4.72 7.24
C LEU A 60 -2.93 -5.72 6.38
N ALA A 61 -2.35 -6.89 6.07
CA ALA A 61 -3.03 -7.91 5.29
C ALA A 61 -4.29 -8.45 6.00
N VAL A 62 -4.21 -8.68 7.31
CA VAL A 62 -5.36 -9.12 8.12
C VAL A 62 -6.46 -8.06 8.06
N VAL A 63 -6.17 -6.80 8.40
CA VAL A 63 -7.17 -5.72 8.44
C VAL A 63 -7.83 -5.51 7.08
N VAL A 64 -7.06 -5.52 5.99
CA VAL A 64 -7.61 -5.31 4.65
C VAL A 64 -8.46 -6.49 4.16
N THR A 65 -8.14 -7.72 4.57
CA THR A 65 -8.91 -8.91 4.19
C THR A 65 -10.23 -9.02 4.95
N HIS A 66 -10.27 -8.50 6.18
CA HIS A 66 -11.46 -8.56 7.05
C HIS A 66 -12.29 -7.26 7.03
N ALA A 67 -11.86 -6.25 6.28
CA ALA A 67 -12.67 -5.05 6.04
C ALA A 67 -13.90 -5.43 5.19
N PRO A 68 -15.12 -5.05 5.60
CA PRO A 68 -16.35 -5.37 4.87
C PRO A 68 -16.42 -4.72 3.48
#